data_AF-A0A9P6RKJ8-F1
#
_entry.id   AF-A0A9P6RKJ8-F1
#
_cell.length_a   1.000
_cell.length_b   1.000
_cell.length_c   1.000
_cell.angle_alpha   90.00
_cell.angle_beta   90.00
_cell.angle_gamma   90.00
#
_symmetry.space_group_name_H-M   'P 1'
#
loop_
_entity.id
_entity.type
_entity.pdbx_description
1 polymer ?
#
loop_
_entity_poly.entity_id
_entity_poly.type
_entity_poly.pdbx_seq_one_letter_code
_entity_poly.pdbx_strand_id
1 'polypeptide(L)'
;IITVGYQCLRGVILIEGAHAISTTEAGKKRARQFMRELVPFVVTTIVVKAAQEAAGSGVAAGPSRDNTAGMQVIEEGIQVLKSLAVASVETARRGIVSLTMSTVVPLLLVPGAVGTGKAGLVHALALNSVLALGTQFPAEFRQGLATLSVERRARLESAIRQSVQQQQEQRQQQQEREQREQERLARERDRVRIELKSSFAGFT
;
A
#
# COMPACT_ATOMS: atom_id res chain seq x y z
N ILE A 1 1.20 -5.36 21.10
CA ILE A 1 2.43 -6.17 21.29
C ILE A 1 3.04 -6.57 19.95
N ILE A 2 2.31 -7.23 19.04
CA ILE A 2 2.85 -7.68 17.73
C ILE A 2 3.40 -6.52 16.87
N THR A 3 2.66 -5.41 16.76
CA THR A 3 3.07 -4.23 15.98
C THR A 3 4.36 -3.58 16.53
N VAL A 4 4.46 -3.41 17.85
CA VAL A 4 5.67 -2.92 18.52
C VAL A 4 6.84 -3.88 18.26
N GLY A 5 6.60 -5.18 18.30
CA GLY A 5 7.59 -6.19 17.93
C GLY A 5 8.11 -6.01 16.50
N TYR A 6 7.22 -5.77 15.53
CA TYR A 6 7.60 -5.49 14.14
C TYR A 6 8.36 -4.18 13.97
N GLN A 7 8.02 -3.13 14.72
CA GLN A 7 8.74 -1.87 14.69
C GLN A 7 10.16 -2.00 15.26
N CYS A 8 10.31 -2.68 16.41
CA CYS A 8 11.62 -2.99 16.97
C CYS A 8 12.46 -3.83 16.00
N LEU A 9 11.85 -4.87 15.42
CA LEU A 9 12.48 -5.75 14.45
C LEU A 9 12.96 -4.99 13.21
N ARG A 10 12.12 -4.10 12.66
CA ARG A 10 12.48 -3.25 11.54
C ARG A 10 13.66 -2.34 11.90
N GLY A 11 13.68 -1.79 13.11
CA GLY A 11 14.82 -1.03 13.63
C GLY A 11 16.10 -1.84 13.61
N VAL A 12 16.08 -3.06 14.16
CA VAL A 12 17.23 -3.98 14.16
C VAL A 12 17.69 -4.28 12.74
N ILE A 13 16.78 -4.65 11.83
CA ILE A 13 17.10 -4.97 10.42
C ILE A 13 17.79 -3.79 9.72
N LEU A 14 17.31 -2.57 9.94
CA LEU A 14 17.87 -1.38 9.29
C LEU A 14 19.22 -0.96 9.91
N ILE A 15 19.38 -1.09 11.22
CA ILE A 15 20.64 -0.81 11.91
C ILE A 15 21.72 -1.82 11.49
N GLU A 16 21.39 -3.11 11.42
CA GLU A 16 22.30 -4.16 10.95
C GLU A 16 22.55 -4.12 9.44
N GLY A 17 21.61 -3.61 8.64
CA GLY A 17 21.83 -3.33 7.22
C GLY A 17 22.80 -2.16 6.99
N ALA A 18 22.80 -1.17 7.89
CA ALA A 18 23.70 -0.02 7.85
C ALA A 18 25.09 -0.33 8.41
N HIS A 19 25.18 -1.19 9.43
CA HIS A 19 26.44 -1.68 9.99
C HIS A 19 26.73 -3.06 9.40
N ALA A 20 27.46 -3.09 8.29
CA ALA A 20 27.96 -4.31 7.65
C ALA A 20 28.26 -5.39 8.71
N ILE A 21 27.46 -6.46 8.68
CA ILE A 21 27.43 -7.56 9.66
C ILE A 21 28.85 -7.89 10.14
N SER A 22 28.99 -8.00 11.47
CA SER A 22 30.11 -8.65 12.15
C SER A 22 30.69 -9.74 11.26
N THR A 23 31.92 -9.55 10.80
CA THR A 23 32.63 -10.38 9.81
C THR A 23 32.80 -11.84 10.23
N THR A 24 32.32 -12.21 11.43
CA THR A 24 32.36 -13.54 12.00
C THR A 24 31.32 -14.48 11.38
N GLU A 25 31.74 -15.69 11.03
CA GLU A 25 30.86 -16.74 10.50
C GLU A 25 29.72 -17.13 11.47
N ALA A 26 29.97 -17.00 12.78
CA ALA A 26 28.96 -17.20 13.82
C ALA A 26 27.82 -16.16 13.74
N GLY A 27 28.14 -14.88 13.49
CA GLY A 27 27.16 -13.81 13.29
C GLY A 27 26.28 -14.07 12.07
N LYS A 28 26.90 -14.43 10.93
CA LYS A 28 26.17 -14.79 9.71
C LYS A 28 25.26 -16.02 9.88
N LYS A 29 25.69 -17.02 10.66
CA LYS A 29 24.88 -18.22 10.93
C LYS A 29 23.66 -17.87 11.79
N ARG A 30 23.85 -17.05 12.82
CA ARG A 30 22.76 -16.58 13.69
C ARG A 30 21.75 -15.71 12.94
N ALA A 31 22.22 -14.78 12.09
CA ALA A 31 21.36 -13.96 11.24
C ALA A 31 20.52 -14.82 10.27
N ARG A 32 21.14 -15.83 9.63
CA ARG A 32 20.41 -16.77 8.75
C ARG A 32 19.36 -17.57 9.50
N GLN A 33 19.65 -18.02 10.71
CA GLN A 33 18.69 -18.75 11.54
C GLN A 33 17.52 -17.87 11.96
N PHE A 34 17.81 -16.65 12.40
CA PHE A 34 16.80 -15.65 12.74
C PHE A 34 15.87 -15.37 11.56
N MET A 35 16.44 -15.16 10.37
CA MET A 35 15.69 -14.96 9.14
C MET A 35 14.80 -16.14 8.77
N ARG A 36 15.29 -17.37 9.00
CA ARG A 36 14.55 -18.60 8.72
C ARG A 36 13.31 -18.76 9.61
N GLU A 37 13.33 -18.23 10.83
CA GLU A 37 12.19 -18.28 11.75
C GLU A 37 11.26 -17.07 11.60
N LEU A 38 11.85 -15.89 11.43
CA LEU A 38 11.12 -14.63 11.34
C LEU A 38 10.26 -14.55 10.08
N VAL A 39 10.84 -14.89 8.92
CA VAL A 39 10.18 -14.68 7.64
C VAL A 39 8.88 -15.51 7.53
N PRO A 40 8.87 -16.82 7.84
CA PRO A 40 7.64 -17.61 7.86
C PRO A 40 6.61 -17.08 8.86
N PHE A 41 7.06 -16.63 10.04
CA PHE A 41 6.16 -16.05 11.05
C PHE A 41 5.45 -14.79 10.53
N VAL A 42 6.20 -13.85 9.92
CA VAL A 42 5.64 -12.62 9.35
C VAL A 42 4.66 -12.94 8.21
N VAL A 43 5.07 -13.81 7.27
CA VAL A 43 4.22 -14.21 6.13
C VAL A 43 2.92 -14.88 6.60
N THR A 44 3.02 -15.81 7.55
CA THR A 44 1.85 -16.53 8.08
C THR A 44 0.90 -15.57 8.78
N THR A 45 1.44 -14.65 9.59
CA THR A 45 0.65 -13.64 10.29
C THR A 45 -0.08 -12.71 9.32
N ILE A 46 0.59 -12.26 8.25
CA ILE A 46 -0.02 -11.44 7.19
C ILE A 46 -1.19 -12.18 6.56
N VAL A 47 -0.97 -13.43 6.11
CA VAL A 47 -2.00 -14.21 5.40
C VAL A 47 -3.19 -14.50 6.30
N VAL A 48 -2.96 -14.93 7.54
CA VAL A 48 -4.04 -15.24 8.50
C VAL A 48 -4.83 -13.98 8.84
N LYS A 49 -4.15 -12.84 9.09
CA LYS A 49 -4.84 -11.59 9.41
C LYS A 49 -5.60 -11.03 8.22
N ALA A 50 -5.04 -11.09 7.02
CA ALA A 50 -5.74 -10.66 5.81
C ALA A 50 -6.98 -11.51 5.53
N ALA A 51 -6.92 -12.83 5.76
CA ALA A 51 -8.08 -13.71 5.65
C ALA A 51 -9.17 -13.36 6.69
N GLN A 52 -8.77 -13.03 7.92
CA GLN A 52 -9.70 -12.58 8.98
C GLN A 52 -10.39 -11.26 8.61
N GLU A 53 -9.66 -10.28 8.08
CA GLU A 53 -10.24 -9.01 7.66
C GLU A 53 -11.17 -9.15 6.43
N ALA A 54 -10.90 -10.13 5.56
CA ALA A 54 -11.79 -10.47 4.45
C ALA A 54 -13.09 -11.17 4.92
N ALA A 55 -12.99 -12.08 5.90
CA ALA A 55 -14.14 -12.82 6.44
C ALA A 55 -15.02 -11.98 7.39
N GLY A 56 -14.44 -10.99 8.07
CA GLY A 56 -15.14 -10.12 9.03
C GLY A 56 -16.13 -9.12 8.42
N SER A 57 -16.36 -9.15 7.11
CA SER A 57 -17.28 -8.25 6.40
C SER A 57 -18.76 -8.66 6.49
N GLY A 58 -19.10 -9.79 7.14
CA GLY A 58 -20.43 -10.41 7.08
C GLY A 58 -21.29 -10.36 8.35
N VAL A 59 -20.81 -9.82 9.47
CA VAL A 59 -21.61 -9.75 10.71
C VAL A 59 -21.59 -8.34 11.25
N ALA A 60 -22.78 -7.77 11.44
CA ALA A 60 -23.01 -6.53 12.17
C ALA A 60 -22.52 -6.69 13.62
N ALA A 61 -21.22 -6.50 13.84
CA ALA A 61 -20.65 -6.33 15.16
C ALA A 61 -20.49 -4.84 15.40
N GLY A 62 -21.04 -4.36 16.51
CA GLY A 62 -21.02 -2.97 16.95
C GLY A 62 -19.61 -2.36 17.09
N PRO A 63 -19.50 -1.14 17.62
CA PRO A 63 -18.27 -0.34 17.58
C PRO A 63 -17.21 -0.89 18.54
N SER A 64 -16.56 -2.00 18.19
CA SER A 64 -15.38 -2.49 18.90
C SER A 64 -14.12 -1.83 18.31
N ARG A 65 -13.42 -1.09 19.16
CA ARG A 65 -12.20 -0.30 18.87
C ARG A 65 -10.98 -1.16 18.48
N ASP A 66 -11.12 -2.46 18.33
CA ASP A 66 -10.04 -3.41 18.01
C ASP A 66 -9.83 -3.65 16.51
N ASN A 67 -10.72 -3.11 15.66
CA ASN A 67 -10.73 -3.35 14.22
C ASN A 67 -9.60 -2.69 13.42
N THR A 68 -8.83 -1.76 14.01
CA THR A 68 -7.65 -1.14 13.38
C THR A 68 -6.38 -1.98 13.60
N ALA A 69 -6.37 -2.82 14.63
CA ALA A 69 -5.18 -3.57 15.03
C ALA A 69 -4.79 -4.64 13.99
N GLY A 70 -5.77 -5.32 13.39
CA GLY A 70 -5.50 -6.34 12.36
C GLY A 70 -4.88 -5.75 11.09
N MET A 71 -5.40 -4.62 10.63
CA MET A 71 -4.85 -3.88 9.48
C MET A 71 -3.45 -3.35 9.75
N GLN A 72 -3.20 -2.79 10.94
CA GLN A 72 -1.86 -2.35 11.35
C GLN A 72 -0.86 -3.51 11.38
N VAL A 73 -1.27 -4.69 11.81
CA VAL A 73 -0.40 -5.89 11.81
C VAL A 73 -0.04 -6.31 10.38
N ILE A 74 -0.98 -6.21 9.44
CA ILE A 74 -0.72 -6.50 8.01
C ILE A 74 0.26 -5.48 7.44
N GLU A 75 0.01 -4.19 7.66
CA GLU A 75 0.86 -3.09 7.20
C GLU A 75 2.29 -3.20 7.72
N GLU A 76 2.45 -3.37 9.04
CA GLU A 76 3.78 -3.50 9.66
C GLU A 76 4.49 -4.77 9.20
N GLY A 77 3.77 -5.89 9.02
CA GLY A 77 4.34 -7.12 8.47
C GLY A 77 4.90 -6.91 7.07
N ILE A 78 4.14 -6.26 6.19
CA ILE A 78 4.61 -5.93 4.82
C ILE A 78 5.81 -4.99 4.89
N GLN A 79 5.80 -4.02 5.80
CA GLN A 79 6.89 -3.06 5.95
C GLN A 79 8.17 -3.69 6.49
N VAL A 80 8.08 -4.72 7.34
CA VAL A 80 9.21 -5.54 7.77
C VAL A 80 9.82 -6.27 6.57
N LEU A 81 9.01 -6.93 5.73
CA LEU A 81 9.51 -7.61 4.53
C LEU A 81 10.19 -6.65 3.55
N LYS A 82 9.63 -5.44 3.36
CA LYS A 82 10.25 -4.38 2.54
C LYS A 82 11.57 -3.90 3.13
N SER A 83 11.61 -3.63 4.43
CA SER A 83 12.83 -3.20 5.12
C SER A 83 13.93 -4.25 5.03
N LEU A 84 13.53 -5.52 5.04
CA LEU A 84 14.43 -6.63 4.86
C LEU A 84 15.00 -6.70 3.44
N ALA A 85 14.20 -6.42 2.40
CA ALA A 85 14.68 -6.30 1.03
C ALA A 85 15.72 -5.17 0.89
N VAL A 86 15.45 -4.02 1.52
CA VAL A 86 16.37 -2.86 1.54
C VAL A 86 17.70 -3.20 2.21
N ALA A 87 17.65 -3.87 3.38
CA ALA A 87 18.85 -4.22 4.14
C ALA A 87 19.64 -5.40 3.55
N SER A 88 19.09 -6.10 2.55
CA SER A 88 19.73 -7.29 1.98
C SER A 88 20.64 -6.99 0.81
N VAL A 89 21.69 -7.81 0.67
CA VAL A 89 22.53 -7.88 -0.53
C VAL A 89 21.71 -8.35 -1.73
N GLU A 90 22.10 -7.95 -2.94
CA GLU A 90 21.34 -8.14 -4.17
C GLU A 90 20.90 -9.61 -4.42
N THR A 91 21.78 -10.57 -4.13
CA THR A 91 21.48 -12.01 -4.26
C THR A 91 20.35 -12.47 -3.35
N ALA A 92 20.32 -12.01 -2.09
CA ALA A 92 19.28 -12.33 -1.13
C ALA A 92 18.01 -11.47 -1.33
N ARG A 93 18.19 -10.21 -1.75
CA ARG A 93 17.11 -9.26 -2.05
C ARG A 93 16.15 -9.81 -3.08
N ARG A 94 16.66 -10.45 -4.14
CA ARG A 94 15.85 -11.13 -5.14
C ARG A 94 14.85 -12.11 -4.53
N GLY A 95 15.33 -12.95 -3.62
CA GLY A 95 14.48 -13.93 -2.91
C GLY A 95 13.42 -13.26 -2.04
N ILE A 96 13.80 -12.19 -1.32
CA ILE A 96 12.89 -11.45 -0.46
C ILE A 96 11.82 -10.71 -1.26
N VAL A 97 12.18 -10.08 -2.38
CA VAL A 97 11.22 -9.42 -3.27
C VAL A 97 10.24 -10.42 -3.86
N SER A 98 10.72 -11.56 -4.38
CA SER A 98 9.85 -12.64 -4.89
C SER A 98 8.91 -13.21 -3.80
N LEU A 99 9.42 -13.39 -2.58
CA LEU A 99 8.60 -13.82 -1.45
C LEU A 99 7.54 -12.78 -1.06
N THR A 100 7.93 -11.51 -1.00
CA THR A 100 7.01 -10.41 -0.68
C THR A 100 5.90 -10.34 -1.71
N MET A 101 6.25 -10.44 -3.00
CA MET A 101 5.29 -10.52 -4.11
C MET A 101 4.35 -11.72 -3.94
N SER A 102 4.91 -12.90 -3.65
CA SER A 102 4.12 -14.13 -3.48
C SER A 102 3.18 -14.08 -2.28
N THR A 103 3.48 -13.24 -1.28
CA THR A 103 2.66 -13.02 -0.08
C THR A 103 1.57 -11.97 -0.31
N VAL A 104 1.91 -10.88 -1.00
CA VAL A 104 1.05 -9.69 -1.13
C VAL A 104 0.11 -9.79 -2.33
N VAL A 105 0.54 -10.36 -3.46
CA VAL A 105 -0.30 -10.49 -4.67
C VAL A 105 -1.60 -11.27 -4.44
N PRO A 106 -1.63 -12.36 -3.64
CA PRO A 106 -2.88 -13.04 -3.29
C PRO A 106 -3.88 -12.17 -2.54
N LEU A 107 -3.44 -11.09 -1.89
CA LEU A 107 -4.30 -10.16 -1.15
C LEU A 107 -5.02 -9.17 -2.09
N LEU A 108 -4.64 -9.12 -3.36
CA LEU A 108 -5.34 -8.32 -4.35
C LEU A 108 -6.69 -8.96 -4.65
N LEU A 109 -7.74 -8.14 -4.62
CA LEU A 109 -9.08 -8.52 -5.01
C LEU A 109 -9.20 -8.63 -6.53
N VAL A 110 -10.15 -9.46 -6.95
CA VAL A 110 -10.54 -9.59 -8.35
C VAL A 110 -11.34 -8.35 -8.77
N PRO A 111 -11.26 -7.93 -10.05
CA PRO A 111 -12.08 -6.88 -10.63
C PRO A 111 -13.54 -6.92 -10.20
N GLY A 112 -14.07 -5.81 -9.70
CA GLY A 112 -15.48 -5.69 -9.29
C GLY A 112 -15.77 -6.05 -7.83
N ALA A 113 -14.80 -6.64 -7.10
CA ALA A 113 -14.93 -6.94 -5.67
C ALA A 113 -14.34 -5.83 -4.76
N VAL A 114 -13.78 -4.76 -5.34
CA VAL A 114 -13.21 -3.63 -4.59
C VAL A 114 -14.35 -2.77 -4.01
N GLY A 115 -14.88 -3.21 -2.86
CA GLY A 115 -15.85 -2.45 -2.08
C GLY A 115 -15.18 -1.46 -1.10
N THR A 116 -15.96 -0.55 -0.53
CA THR A 116 -15.54 0.45 0.47
C THR A 116 -15.27 -0.13 1.87
N GLY A 117 -15.16 -1.45 1.98
CA GLY A 117 -14.95 -2.18 3.24
C GLY A 117 -13.48 -2.51 3.52
N LYS A 118 -13.26 -3.28 4.59
CA LYS A 118 -11.92 -3.69 5.04
C LYS A 118 -11.12 -4.45 3.98
N ALA A 119 -11.78 -5.27 3.18
CA ALA A 119 -11.16 -5.97 2.05
C ALA A 119 -10.60 -4.98 1.00
N GLY A 120 -11.29 -3.85 0.75
CA GLY A 120 -10.82 -2.79 -0.13
C GLY A 120 -9.58 -2.08 0.41
N LEU A 121 -9.51 -1.86 1.73
CA LEU A 121 -8.32 -1.29 2.38
C LEU A 121 -7.12 -2.25 2.30
N VAL A 122 -7.32 -3.55 2.54
CA VAL A 122 -6.26 -4.57 2.37
C VAL A 122 -5.79 -4.61 0.92
N HIS A 123 -6.71 -4.54 -0.05
CA HIS A 123 -6.39 -4.47 -1.47
C HIS A 123 -5.54 -3.25 -1.80
N ALA A 124 -5.93 -2.05 -1.34
CA ALA A 124 -5.19 -0.82 -1.59
C ALA A 124 -3.78 -0.87 -0.98
N LEU A 125 -3.66 -1.37 0.25
CA LEU A 125 -2.38 -1.55 0.93
C LEU A 125 -1.46 -2.52 0.15
N ALA A 126 -2.01 -3.65 -0.27
CA ALA A 126 -1.28 -4.65 -1.05
C ALA A 126 -0.81 -4.07 -2.39
N LEU A 127 -1.69 -3.39 -3.11
CA LEU A 127 -1.38 -2.78 -4.40
C LEU A 127 -0.29 -1.71 -4.29
N ASN A 128 -0.43 -0.79 -3.34
CA ASN A 128 0.58 0.24 -3.09
C ASN A 128 1.93 -0.36 -2.73
N SER A 129 1.94 -1.44 -1.94
CA SER A 129 3.17 -2.14 -1.55
C SER A 129 3.85 -2.81 -2.74
N VAL A 130 3.07 -3.45 -3.62
CA VAL A 130 3.59 -4.08 -4.85
C VAL A 130 4.14 -3.03 -5.82
N LEU A 131 3.42 -1.92 -6.03
CA LEU A 131 3.89 -0.83 -6.87
C LEU A 131 5.18 -0.19 -6.33
N ALA A 132 5.26 0.02 -5.02
CA ALA A 132 6.47 0.52 -4.37
C ALA A 132 7.68 -0.42 -4.54
N LEU A 133 7.46 -1.74 -4.52
CA LEU A 133 8.53 -2.70 -4.82
C LEU A 133 8.99 -2.60 -6.28
N GLY A 134 8.06 -2.41 -7.21
CA GLY A 134 8.36 -2.24 -8.63
C GLY A 134 9.18 -0.98 -8.93
N THR A 135 8.95 0.10 -8.19
CA THR A 135 9.73 1.35 -8.33
C THR A 135 11.07 1.29 -7.62
N GLN A 136 11.15 0.63 -6.46
CA GLN A 136 12.39 0.55 -5.67
C GLN A 136 13.39 -0.50 -6.21
N PHE A 137 12.91 -1.64 -6.70
CA PHE A 137 13.73 -2.79 -7.12
C PHE A 137 13.26 -3.37 -8.47
N PRO A 138 13.38 -2.62 -9.57
CA PRO A 138 12.76 -2.99 -10.85
C PRO A 138 13.33 -4.29 -11.47
N ALA A 139 14.60 -4.62 -11.24
CA ALA A 139 15.20 -5.85 -11.78
C ALA A 139 14.69 -7.09 -11.04
N GLU A 140 14.73 -7.06 -9.72
CA GLU A 140 14.27 -8.11 -8.82
C GLU A 140 12.76 -8.29 -8.90
N PHE A 141 12.01 -7.20 -9.07
CA PHE A 141 10.57 -7.21 -9.27
C PHE A 141 10.18 -7.96 -10.55
N ARG A 142 10.84 -7.69 -11.68
CA ARG A 142 10.60 -8.41 -12.95
C ARG A 142 10.85 -9.91 -12.82
N GLN A 143 11.89 -10.29 -12.09
CA GLN A 143 12.17 -11.69 -11.82
C GLN A 143 11.14 -12.31 -10.88
N GLY A 144 10.71 -11.57 -9.85
CA GLY A 144 9.61 -11.96 -8.97
C GLY A 144 8.31 -12.20 -9.77
N LEU A 145 7.98 -11.34 -10.72
CA LEU A 145 6.84 -11.54 -11.62
C LEU A 145 6.95 -12.85 -12.42
N ALA A 146 8.15 -13.18 -12.92
CA ALA A 146 8.36 -14.42 -13.66
C ALA A 146 8.09 -15.67 -12.81
N THR A 147 8.31 -15.60 -11.50
CA THR A 147 8.04 -16.71 -10.56
C THR A 147 6.57 -16.88 -10.20
N LEU A 148 5.72 -15.88 -10.47
CA LEU A 148 4.28 -15.96 -10.18
C LEU A 148 3.54 -16.79 -11.23
N SER A 149 2.48 -17.47 -10.79
CA SER A 149 1.54 -18.15 -11.69
C SER A 149 0.86 -17.15 -12.63
N VAL A 150 0.41 -17.64 -13.79
CA VAL A 150 -0.26 -16.83 -14.81
C VAL A 150 -1.49 -16.12 -14.23
N GLU A 151 -2.28 -16.83 -13.41
CA GLU A 151 -3.46 -16.26 -12.75
C GLU A 151 -3.10 -15.09 -11.82
N ARG A 152 -2.05 -15.23 -11.00
CA ARG A 152 -1.61 -14.17 -10.07
C ARG A 152 -1.07 -12.95 -10.81
N ARG A 153 -0.37 -13.16 -11.93
CA ARG A 153 0.07 -12.08 -12.81
C ARG A 153 -1.10 -11.34 -13.43
N ALA A 154 -2.06 -12.06 -14.00
CA ALA A 154 -3.27 -11.47 -14.57
C ALA A 154 -4.06 -10.65 -13.53
N ARG A 155 -4.15 -11.15 -12.29
CA ARG A 155 -4.79 -10.43 -11.19
C ARG A 155 -4.07 -9.13 -10.86
N LEU A 156 -2.73 -9.15 -10.78
CA LEU A 156 -1.93 -7.96 -10.56
C LEU A 156 -2.09 -6.94 -11.69
N GLU A 157 -1.98 -7.37 -12.95
CA GLU A 157 -2.16 -6.50 -14.11
C GLU A 157 -3.54 -5.84 -14.12
N SER A 158 -4.58 -6.59 -13.77
CA SER A 158 -5.93 -6.07 -13.68
C SER A 158 -6.08 -5.04 -12.56
N ALA A 159 -5.55 -5.32 -11.37
CA ALA A 159 -5.53 -4.38 -10.24
C ALA A 159 -4.79 -3.08 -10.59
N ILE A 160 -3.66 -3.17 -11.30
CA ILE A 160 -2.92 -1.99 -11.76
C ILE A 160 -3.75 -1.18 -12.76
N ARG A 161 -4.34 -1.82 -13.77
CA ARG A 161 -5.19 -1.14 -14.77
C ARG A 161 -6.35 -0.41 -14.11
N GLN A 162 -7.01 -1.05 -13.14
CA GLN A 162 -8.10 -0.44 -12.39
C GLN A 162 -7.63 0.76 -11.57
N SER A 163 -6.49 0.65 -10.89
CA SER A 163 -5.93 1.77 -10.12
C SER A 163 -5.58 2.97 -11.01
N VAL A 164 -4.99 2.72 -12.18
CA VAL A 164 -4.68 3.79 -13.16
C VAL A 164 -5.97 4.45 -13.65
N GLN A 165 -6.98 3.65 -13.99
CA GLN A 165 -8.27 4.16 -14.45
C GLN A 165 -8.97 5.00 -13.36
N GLN A 166 -9.04 4.49 -12.12
CA GLN A 166 -9.61 5.21 -10.98
C GLN A 166 -8.87 6.53 -10.73
N GLN A 167 -7.54 6.54 -10.83
CA GLN A 167 -6.75 7.76 -10.66
C GLN A 167 -7.04 8.79 -11.77
N GLN A 168 -7.23 8.34 -13.01
CA GLN A 168 -7.61 9.21 -14.12
C GLN A 168 -9.01 9.79 -13.94
N GLU A 169 -9.99 8.96 -13.57
CA GLU A 169 -11.36 9.38 -13.29
C GLU A 169 -11.42 10.38 -12.13
N GLN A 170 -10.67 10.15 -11.05
CA GLN A 170 -10.57 11.09 -9.93
C GLN A 170 -9.98 12.43 -10.35
N ARG A 171 -8.92 12.43 -11.17
CA ARG A 171 -8.32 13.66 -11.69
C ARG A 171 -9.28 14.43 -12.59
N GLN A 172 -10.02 13.74 -13.46
CA GLN A 172 -11.04 14.37 -14.30
C GLN A 172 -12.16 14.97 -13.46
N GLN A 173 -12.70 14.24 -12.48
CA GLN A 173 -13.72 14.77 -11.59
C GLN A 173 -13.24 15.97 -10.77
N GLN A 174 -11.97 15.95 -10.34
CA GLN A 174 -11.39 17.09 -9.62
C GLN A 174 -11.29 18.32 -10.53
N GLN A 175 -10.82 18.16 -11.76
CA GLN A 175 -10.77 19.25 -12.74
C GLN A 175 -12.16 19.78 -13.10
N GLU A 176 -13.16 18.91 -13.26
CA GLU A 176 -14.54 19.33 -13.51
C GLU A 176 -15.13 20.10 -12.32
N ARG A 177 -14.83 19.68 -11.09
CA ARG A 177 -15.27 20.40 -9.88
C ARG A 177 -14.64 21.79 -9.80
N GLU A 178 -13.34 21.88 -10.04
CA GLU A 178 -12.60 23.15 -10.05
C GLU A 178 -13.11 24.09 -11.16
N GLN A 179 -13.39 23.56 -12.36
CA GLN A 179 -13.99 24.34 -13.46
C GLN A 179 -15.39 24.84 -13.11
N ARG A 180 -16.25 23.97 -12.55
CA ARG A 180 -17.60 24.37 -12.13
C ARG A 180 -17.55 25.43 -11.03
N GLU A 181 -16.60 25.34 -10.10
CA GLU A 181 -16.42 26.33 -9.05
C GLU A 181 -15.91 27.66 -9.61
N GLN A 182 -14.95 27.65 -10.53
CA GLN A 182 -14.49 28.85 -11.23
C GLN A 182 -15.61 29.51 -12.04
N GLU A 183 -16.46 28.73 -12.70
CA GLU A 183 -17.60 29.29 -13.44
C GLU A 183 -18.61 29.95 -12.50
N ARG A 184 -18.87 29.34 -11.32
CA ARG A 184 -19.74 29.97 -10.30
C ARG A 184 -19.16 31.28 -9.78
N LEU A 185 -17.87 31.31 -9.48
CA LEU A 185 -17.17 32.53 -9.03
C LEU A 185 -17.14 33.61 -10.12
N ALA A 186 -16.97 33.23 -11.39
CA ALA A 186 -17.02 34.18 -12.51
C ALA A 186 -18.41 34.81 -12.65
N ARG A 187 -19.48 34.01 -12.56
CA ARG A 187 -20.87 34.49 -12.59
C ARG A 187 -21.18 35.41 -11.40
N GLU A 188 -20.71 35.09 -10.21
CA GLU A 188 -20.83 35.97 -9.04
C GLU A 188 -20.07 37.29 -9.24
N ARG A 189 -18.84 37.24 -9.74
CA ARG A 189 -18.03 38.44 -10.01
C ARG A 189 -18.70 39.35 -11.02
N ASP A 190 -19.27 38.79 -12.09
CA ASP A 190 -19.99 39.56 -13.09
C ASP A 190 -21.28 40.17 -12.54
N ARG A 191 -22.01 39.45 -11.66
CA ARG A 191 -23.19 39.98 -10.97
C ARG A 191 -22.85 41.17 -10.06
N VAL A 192 -21.83 41.04 -9.20
CA VAL A 192 -21.37 42.13 -8.32
C VAL A 192 -20.87 43.33 -9.13
N ARG A 193 -20.22 43.09 -10.28
CA ARG A 193 -19.71 44.16 -11.16
C ARG A 193 -20.83 44.94 -11.85
N ILE A 194 -21.98 44.33 -12.11
CA ILE A 194 -23.15 45.00 -12.69
C ILE A 194 -23.81 45.91 -11.65
N GLU A 195 -23.96 45.45 -10.41
CA GLU A 195 -24.54 46.25 -9.31
C GLU A 195 -23.71 47.49 -8.96
N LEU A 196 -22.38 47.38 -9.05
CA LEU A 196 -21.48 48.53 -8.88
C LEU A 196 -21.60 49.55 -10.01
N LYS A 197 -22.02 49.16 -11.22
CA LYS A 197 -22.21 50.11 -12.33
C LYS A 197 -23.59 50.75 -12.35
N SER A 198 -24.63 50.06 -11.86
CA SER A 198 -25.98 50.61 -11.79
C SER A 198 -26.15 51.63 -10.64
N SER A 199 -25.34 51.53 -9.58
CA SER A 199 -25.41 52.41 -8.41
C SER A 199 -24.81 53.81 -8.59
N PHE A 200 -24.07 54.08 -9.68
CA PHE A 200 -23.57 55.43 -9.99
C PHE A 200 -24.50 56.28 -10.88
N ALA A 201 -25.63 55.72 -11.34
CA ALA A 201 -26.57 56.46 -12.18
C ALA A 201 -27.44 57.50 -11.42
N GLY A 202 -27.27 57.62 -10.10
CA GLY A 202 -28.04 58.52 -9.22
C GLY A 202 -27.29 59.76 -8.72
N PHE A 203 -26.05 59.99 -9.17
CA PHE A 203 -25.32 61.23 -8.86
C PHE A 203 -25.44 62.23 -10.03
N THR A 204 -26.57 62.94 -10.07
CA THR A 204 -26.75 64.16 -10.86
C THR A 204 -27.13 65.30 -9.94
#